data_AF-A0AAP6K8L3-F1
#
_entry.id   AF-A0AAP6K8L3-F1
#
_cell.length_a   1.000
_cell.length_b   1.000
_cell.length_c   1.000
_cell.angle_alpha   90.00
_cell.angle_beta   90.00
_cell.angle_gamma   90.00
#
_symmetry.space_group_name_H-M   'P 1'
#
loop_
_entity.id
_entity.type
_entity.pdbx_description
1 polymer ?
#
loop_
_entity_poly.entity_id
_entity_poly.type
_entity_poly.pdbx_seq_one_letter_code
_entity_poly.pdbx_strand_id
1 'polypeptide(L)'
;DANGCYYTESYTIDAVTPIAIAGNKTSDVLCKGGATGSITFTVSGVATVGNYTYSLTAGTGSIVKSGNTLTLANIAQGSYTVQVTDNATGCINSATVVINEPAAALTFTSTATNVNCNNDNAQITVTAAGGTVNYSYAAVVAGAAAPTVYDSSNVIIP
;
A
#
# COMPACT_ATOMS: atom_id res chain seq x y z
N ASP A 1 53.33 -14.82 36.01
CA ASP A 1 54.71 -14.36 36.18
C ASP A 1 55.64 -15.53 35.87
N ALA A 2 56.95 -15.36 36.04
CA ALA A 2 57.94 -16.42 35.86
C ALA A 2 57.74 -17.64 36.81
N ASN A 3 56.80 -17.55 37.75
CA ASN A 3 56.41 -18.60 38.69
C ASN A 3 55.07 -19.27 38.33
N GLY A 4 54.48 -18.97 37.18
CA GLY A 4 53.25 -19.61 36.71
C GLY A 4 51.94 -19.00 37.22
N CYS A 5 51.96 -17.88 37.95
CA CYS A 5 50.74 -17.17 38.30
C CYS A 5 50.17 -16.40 37.11
N TYR A 6 48.90 -16.58 36.80
CA TYR A 6 48.20 -15.78 35.78
C TYR A 6 46.95 -15.13 36.40
N TYR A 7 46.60 -13.99 35.84
CA TYR A 7 45.37 -13.27 36.14
C TYR A 7 44.53 -13.24 34.87
N THR A 8 43.25 -13.57 34.99
CA THR A 8 42.29 -13.52 33.89
C THR A 8 41.09 -12.71 34.33
N GLU A 9 40.79 -11.67 33.58
CA GLU A 9 39.53 -10.93 33.68
C GLU A 9 38.63 -11.39 32.55
N SER A 10 37.37 -11.72 32.83
CA SER A 10 36.38 -11.96 31.80
C SER A 10 35.72 -10.64 31.40
N TYR A 11 35.68 -10.34 30.11
CA TYR A 11 34.89 -9.25 29.55
C TYR A 11 33.68 -9.82 28.82
N THR A 12 32.48 -9.35 29.15
CA THR A 12 31.27 -9.69 28.39
C THR A 12 31.12 -8.73 27.23
N ILE A 13 31.16 -9.26 26.01
CA ILE A 13 30.79 -8.49 24.81
C ILE A 13 29.27 -8.57 24.67
N ASP A 14 28.60 -7.44 24.79
CA ASP A 14 27.16 -7.35 24.54
C ASP A 14 26.85 -7.73 23.09
N ALA A 15 25.80 -8.53 22.90
CA ALA A 15 25.37 -8.91 21.57
C ALA A 15 24.86 -7.68 20.81
N VAL A 16 25.36 -7.50 19.58
CA VAL A 16 24.85 -6.47 18.67
C VAL A 16 23.39 -6.76 18.38
N THR A 17 22.51 -5.78 18.62
CA THR A 17 21.10 -5.89 18.20
C THR A 17 21.06 -5.79 16.68
N PRO A 18 20.56 -6.82 15.96
CA PRO A 18 20.53 -6.78 14.50
C PRO A 18 19.49 -5.79 14.00
N ILE A 19 19.81 -5.09 12.90
CA ILE A 19 18.81 -4.29 12.18
C ILE A 19 17.67 -5.18 11.69
N ALA A 20 16.46 -4.71 11.90
CA ALA A 20 15.24 -5.38 11.47
C ALA A 20 14.40 -4.42 10.63
N ILE A 21 13.61 -5.00 9.73
CA ILE A 21 12.65 -4.28 8.90
C ILE A 21 11.37 -5.09 8.81
N ALA A 22 10.25 -4.41 9.03
CA ALA A 22 8.91 -5.00 8.88
C ALA A 22 8.15 -4.23 7.81
N GLY A 23 7.62 -4.93 6.82
CA GLY A 23 6.78 -4.36 5.77
C GLY A 23 5.29 -4.51 6.09
N ASN A 24 4.52 -3.46 5.85
CA ASN A 24 3.08 -3.42 6.01
C ASN A 24 2.43 -2.90 4.73
N LYS A 25 1.45 -3.64 4.22
CA LYS A 25 0.62 -3.18 3.12
C LYS A 25 -0.42 -2.18 3.63
N THR A 26 -0.37 -0.95 3.14
CA THR A 26 -1.33 0.10 3.51
C THR A 26 -2.56 0.08 2.61
N SER A 27 -2.40 -0.15 1.31
CA SER A 27 -3.50 -0.31 0.35
C SER A 27 -3.09 -1.10 -0.89
N ASP A 28 -4.03 -1.84 -1.46
CA ASP A 28 -3.93 -2.41 -2.80
C ASP A 28 -4.26 -1.36 -3.88
N VAL A 29 -4.00 -1.67 -5.14
CA VAL A 29 -4.41 -0.84 -6.27
C VAL A 29 -5.94 -0.88 -6.41
N LEU A 30 -6.58 0.28 -6.65
CA LEU A 30 -8.04 0.42 -6.67
C LEU A 30 -8.66 0.10 -8.03
N CYS A 31 -7.95 0.40 -9.12
CA CYS A 31 -8.40 0.18 -10.49
C CYS A 31 -7.39 -0.70 -11.21
N LYS A 32 -7.87 -1.71 -11.95
CA LYS A 32 -6.98 -2.57 -12.75
C LYS A 32 -6.10 -1.72 -13.68
N GLY A 33 -4.78 -1.94 -13.64
CA GLY A 33 -3.79 -1.17 -14.39
C GLY A 33 -3.43 0.19 -13.75
N GLY A 34 -3.99 0.51 -12.59
CA GLY A 34 -3.71 1.73 -11.85
C GLY A 34 -2.47 1.62 -10.95
N ALA A 35 -2.14 2.72 -10.28
CA ALA A 35 -1.01 2.82 -9.37
C ALA A 35 -1.40 3.53 -8.08
N THR A 36 -2.45 3.08 -7.41
CA THR A 36 -2.92 3.67 -6.14
C THR A 36 -2.51 2.84 -4.91
N GLY A 37 -1.68 1.81 -5.10
CA GLY A 37 -1.17 1.00 -4.01
C GLY A 37 -0.24 1.79 -3.10
N SER A 38 -0.12 1.33 -1.86
CA SER A 38 0.75 1.95 -0.86
C SER A 38 1.28 0.90 0.12
N ILE A 39 2.56 1.01 0.46
CA ILE A 39 3.23 0.18 1.47
C ILE A 39 4.07 1.06 2.39
N THR A 40 4.17 0.63 3.64
CA THR A 40 5.06 1.22 4.65
C THR A 40 5.99 0.16 5.19
N PHE A 41 7.26 0.51 5.39
CA PHE A 41 8.22 -0.33 6.09
C PHE A 41 8.70 0.40 7.34
N THR A 42 8.83 -0.32 8.45
CA THR A 42 9.36 0.22 9.71
C THR A 42 10.67 -0.47 10.03
N VAL A 43 11.71 0.33 10.26
CA VAL A 43 13.07 -0.14 10.58
C VAL A 43 13.31 -0.04 12.08
N SER A 44 13.76 -1.14 12.69
CA SER A 44 14.07 -1.24 14.12
C SER A 44 15.43 -1.91 14.34
N GLY A 45 15.86 -2.04 15.61
CA GLY A 45 17.12 -2.71 15.95
C GLY A 45 18.38 -2.02 15.43
N VAL A 46 18.33 -0.71 15.17
CA VAL A 46 19.49 0.06 14.69
C VAL A 46 20.38 0.47 15.85
N ALA A 47 21.71 0.30 15.68
CA ALA A 47 22.69 0.69 16.71
C ALA A 47 22.68 2.21 16.97
N THR A 48 22.33 3.01 15.97
CA THR A 48 22.08 4.45 16.11
C THR A 48 20.84 4.82 15.30
N VAL A 49 19.86 5.44 15.95
CA VAL A 49 18.60 5.85 15.30
C VAL A 49 18.90 6.73 14.09
N GLY A 50 18.38 6.32 12.93
CA GLY A 50 18.55 7.05 11.67
C GLY A 50 19.84 6.74 10.89
N ASN A 51 20.83 6.06 11.48
CA ASN A 51 22.10 5.71 10.84
C ASN A 51 22.05 4.36 10.08
N TYR A 52 21.21 4.31 9.06
CA TYR A 52 21.11 3.17 8.16
C TYR A 52 20.88 3.65 6.73
N THR A 53 21.32 2.86 5.76
CA THR A 53 20.98 3.05 4.35
C THR A 53 19.85 2.10 3.96
N TYR A 54 19.14 2.45 2.88
CA TYR A 54 18.04 1.65 2.36
C TYR A 54 18.04 1.67 0.83
N SER A 55 17.60 0.57 0.24
CA SER A 55 17.46 0.45 -1.21
C SER A 55 16.20 -0.33 -1.56
N LEU A 56 15.52 0.09 -2.63
CA LEU A 56 14.47 -0.70 -3.25
C LEU A 56 15.16 -1.71 -4.17
N THR A 57 15.14 -2.99 -3.80
CA THR A 57 15.82 -4.07 -4.54
C THR A 57 14.89 -4.85 -5.46
N ALA A 58 13.58 -4.72 -5.27
CA ALA A 58 12.56 -5.22 -6.20
C ALA A 58 11.37 -4.25 -6.26
N GLY A 59 10.79 -4.11 -7.45
CA GLY A 59 9.72 -3.15 -7.74
C GLY A 59 10.27 -1.77 -8.18
N THR A 60 9.35 -0.86 -8.52
CA THR A 60 9.67 0.50 -8.97
C THR A 60 8.88 1.53 -8.18
N GLY A 61 9.56 2.57 -7.70
CA GLY A 61 8.94 3.68 -6.98
C GLY A 61 9.96 4.52 -6.24
N SER A 62 9.47 5.57 -5.58
CA SER A 62 10.30 6.45 -4.75
C SER A 62 10.00 6.21 -3.29
N ILE A 63 11.04 5.89 -2.52
CA ILE A 63 10.93 5.76 -1.07
C ILE A 63 10.98 7.15 -0.43
N VAL A 64 9.96 7.48 0.36
CA VAL A 64 9.95 8.64 1.24
C VAL A 64 10.26 8.17 2.66
N LYS A 65 11.38 8.64 3.24
CA LYS A 65 11.76 8.34 4.63
C LYS A 65 11.24 9.42 5.57
N SER A 66 10.61 8.99 6.66
CA SER A 66 10.23 9.84 7.79
C SER A 66 10.56 9.11 9.09
N GLY A 67 11.58 9.59 9.82
CA GLY A 67 12.14 8.87 10.96
C GLY A 67 12.62 7.46 10.57
N ASN A 68 12.01 6.45 11.20
CA ASN A 68 12.29 5.03 10.96
C ASN A 68 11.34 4.37 9.94
N THR A 69 10.44 5.15 9.35
CA THR A 69 9.43 4.66 8.41
C THR A 69 9.83 5.00 6.98
N LEU A 70 9.73 4.02 6.09
CA LEU A 70 9.97 4.13 4.66
C LEU A 70 8.65 3.88 3.94
N THR A 71 8.16 4.85 3.19
CA THR A 71 6.87 4.77 2.50
C THR A 71 7.08 4.71 0.99
N LEU A 72 6.42 3.77 0.32
CA LEU A 72 6.19 3.84 -1.12
C LEU A 72 4.69 4.02 -1.35
N ALA A 73 4.34 5.11 -2.04
CA ALA A 73 2.97 5.43 -2.42
C ALA A 73 2.88 5.59 -3.94
N ASN A 74 1.65 5.53 -4.46
CA ASN A 74 1.35 5.63 -5.88
C ASN A 74 2.05 4.54 -6.72
N ILE A 75 2.02 3.31 -6.21
CA ILE A 75 2.66 2.15 -6.83
C ILE A 75 1.63 1.22 -7.47
N ALA A 76 2.03 0.58 -8.57
CA ALA A 76 1.23 -0.42 -9.28
C ALA A 76 1.24 -1.77 -8.54
N GLN A 77 0.48 -2.74 -9.06
CA GLN A 77 0.60 -4.14 -8.65
C GLN A 77 2.03 -4.63 -8.81
N GLY A 78 2.54 -5.35 -7.82
CA GLY A 78 3.88 -5.91 -7.86
C GLY A 78 4.39 -6.37 -6.49
N SER A 79 5.57 -6.97 -6.52
CA SER A 79 6.33 -7.32 -5.31
C SER A 79 7.39 -6.25 -5.06
N TYR A 80 7.40 -5.71 -3.84
CA TYR A 80 8.29 -4.63 -3.44
C TYR A 80 9.20 -5.11 -2.31
N THR A 81 10.51 -5.11 -2.54
CA THR A 81 11.50 -5.51 -1.55
C THR A 81 12.37 -4.34 -1.17
N VAL A 82 12.37 -3.98 0.10
CA VAL A 82 13.28 -2.98 0.65
C VAL A 82 14.36 -3.68 1.45
N GLN A 83 15.61 -3.39 1.11
CA GLN A 83 16.79 -3.79 1.86
C GLN A 83 17.27 -2.62 2.70
N VAL A 84 17.69 -2.89 3.93
CA VAL A 84 18.31 -1.92 4.85
C VAL A 84 19.66 -2.43 5.30
N THR A 85 20.60 -1.51 5.43
CA THR A 85 21.96 -1.78 5.91
C THR A 85 22.26 -0.87 7.09
N ASP A 86 22.60 -1.46 8.23
CA ASP A 86 23.10 -0.72 9.38
C ASP A 86 24.53 -0.26 9.10
N ASN A 87 24.78 1.05 9.13
CA ASN A 87 26.08 1.60 8.76
C ASN A 87 27.16 1.42 9.84
N ALA A 88 26.77 1.15 11.09
CA ALA A 88 27.71 0.97 12.19
C ALA A 88 28.19 -0.49 12.28
N THR A 89 27.30 -1.44 12.00
CA THR A 89 27.56 -2.88 12.16
C THR A 89 27.77 -3.60 10.82
N GLY A 90 27.32 -3.00 9.70
CA GLY A 90 27.31 -3.63 8.39
C GLY A 90 26.24 -4.69 8.19
N CYS A 91 25.39 -4.95 9.20
CA CYS A 91 24.31 -5.92 9.09
C CYS A 91 23.27 -5.49 8.06
N ILE A 92 22.76 -6.45 7.30
CA ILE A 92 21.78 -6.23 6.24
C ILE A 92 20.52 -7.02 6.55
N ASN A 93 19.35 -6.44 6.29
CA ASN A 93 18.07 -7.12 6.36
C ASN A 93 17.14 -6.64 5.24
N SER A 94 16.10 -7.41 4.92
CA SER A 94 15.12 -7.02 3.91
C SER A 94 13.71 -7.48 4.26
N ALA A 95 12.73 -6.76 3.75
CA ALA A 95 11.32 -7.15 3.82
C ALA A 95 10.67 -6.99 2.45
N THR A 96 9.73 -7.89 2.15
CA THR A 96 8.98 -7.89 0.91
C THR A 96 7.50 -7.74 1.21
N VAL A 97 6.81 -6.89 0.44
CA VAL A 97 5.36 -6.71 0.48
C VAL A 97 4.80 -6.82 -0.93
N VAL A 98 3.68 -7.52 -1.09
CA VAL A 98 2.97 -7.68 -2.37
C VAL A 98 1.75 -6.77 -2.42
N ILE A 99 1.68 -5.97 -3.48
CA ILE A 99 0.50 -5.16 -3.84
C ILE A 99 -0.26 -5.89 -4.94
N ASN A 100 -1.57 -6.06 -4.75
CA ASN A 100 -2.50 -6.63 -5.72
C ASN A 100 -3.32 -5.54 -6.40
N GLU A 101 -4.00 -5.91 -7.48
CA GLU A 101 -5.03 -5.11 -8.14
C GLU A 101 -6.31 -5.94 -8.40
N PRO A 102 -7.43 -5.31 -8.81
CA PRO A 102 -8.62 -6.05 -9.21
C PRO A 102 -8.39 -6.99 -10.38
N ALA A 103 -8.87 -8.23 -10.27
CA ALA A 103 -8.71 -9.24 -11.33
C ALA A 103 -9.35 -8.81 -12.67
N ALA A 104 -10.44 -8.06 -12.63
CA ALA A 104 -11.15 -7.52 -13.79
C ALA A 104 -11.21 -5.99 -13.71
N ALA A 105 -11.22 -5.33 -14.87
CA ALA A 105 -11.49 -3.89 -14.94
C ALA A 105 -12.94 -3.62 -14.52
N LEU A 106 -13.21 -2.42 -13.99
CA LEU A 106 -14.56 -2.00 -13.69
C LEU A 106 -15.35 -1.84 -14.99
N THR A 107 -16.48 -2.54 -15.08
CA THR A 107 -17.46 -2.41 -16.15
C THR A 107 -18.83 -2.17 -15.54
N PHE A 108 -19.74 -1.60 -16.33
CA PHE A 108 -21.12 -1.48 -15.91
C PHE A 108 -22.07 -1.60 -17.11
N THR A 109 -23.28 -2.04 -16.83
CA THR A 109 -24.44 -1.91 -17.71
C THR A 109 -25.51 -1.11 -17.01
N SER A 110 -26.43 -0.49 -17.77
CA SER A 110 -27.57 0.22 -17.21
C SER A 110 -28.85 -0.15 -17.94
N THR A 111 -29.95 -0.14 -17.20
CA THR A 111 -31.31 -0.30 -17.71
C THR A 111 -32.14 0.86 -17.19
N ALA A 112 -33.04 1.38 -18.02
CA ALA A 112 -33.92 2.47 -17.64
C ALA A 112 -35.37 2.05 -17.84
N THR A 113 -36.24 2.39 -16.90
CA THR A 113 -37.69 2.32 -17.09
C THR A 113 -38.20 3.67 -17.56
N ASN A 114 -38.89 3.67 -18.71
CA ASN A 114 -39.48 4.89 -19.24
C ASN A 114 -40.62 5.36 -18.33
N VAL A 115 -40.70 6.68 -18.13
CA VAL A 115 -41.90 7.34 -17.60
C VAL A 115 -43.07 7.04 -18.53
N ASN A 116 -44.22 6.70 -17.95
CA ASN A 116 -45.48 6.61 -18.69
C ASN A 116 -46.54 7.47 -18.01
N CYS A 117 -47.65 7.76 -18.69
CA CYS A 117 -48.70 8.66 -18.18
C CYS A 117 -49.32 8.24 -16.84
N ASN A 118 -49.03 7.02 -16.35
CA ASN A 118 -49.53 6.47 -15.08
C ASN A 118 -48.40 6.21 -14.05
N ASN A 119 -47.14 6.53 -14.39
CA ASN A 119 -45.96 6.32 -13.55
C ASN A 119 -44.91 7.40 -13.85
N ASP A 120 -44.75 8.35 -12.93
CA ASP A 120 -43.76 9.43 -12.98
C ASP A 120 -42.36 9.01 -12.52
N ASN A 121 -42.15 7.74 -12.13
CA ASN A 121 -40.88 7.28 -11.60
C ASN A 121 -40.02 6.70 -12.72
N ALA A 122 -39.26 7.57 -13.38
CA ALA A 122 -38.08 7.13 -14.12
C ALA A 122 -37.11 6.45 -13.14
N GLN A 123 -36.57 5.30 -13.52
CA GLN A 123 -35.57 4.61 -12.72
C GLN A 123 -34.45 4.15 -13.63
N ILE A 124 -33.21 4.44 -13.25
CA ILE A 124 -32.02 3.91 -13.90
C ILE A 124 -31.40 2.91 -12.94
N THR A 125 -31.35 1.64 -13.33
CA THR A 125 -30.66 0.59 -12.58
C THR A 125 -29.32 0.31 -13.24
N VAL A 126 -28.23 0.47 -12.49
CA VAL A 126 -26.85 0.17 -12.90
C VAL A 126 -26.44 -1.18 -12.34
N THR A 127 -25.80 -2.01 -13.16
CA THR A 127 -25.17 -3.26 -12.75
C THR A 127 -23.67 -3.15 -12.99
N ALA A 128 -22.88 -3.04 -11.92
CA ALA A 128 -21.43 -2.92 -11.98
C ALA A 128 -20.76 -4.29 -11.75
N ALA A 129 -19.64 -4.54 -12.43
CA ALA A 129 -18.83 -5.74 -12.28
C ALA A 129 -17.33 -5.42 -12.39
N GLY A 130 -16.48 -6.23 -11.75
CA GLY A 130 -15.03 -6.00 -11.73
C GLY A 130 -14.61 -4.76 -10.93
N GLY A 131 -13.32 -4.41 -10.93
CA GLY A 131 -12.81 -3.33 -10.08
C GLY A 131 -12.82 -3.66 -8.58
N THR A 132 -12.72 -2.62 -7.75
CA THR A 132 -12.77 -2.74 -6.28
C THR A 132 -14.22 -2.60 -5.80
N VAL A 133 -14.69 -3.56 -4.99
CA VAL A 133 -16.05 -3.61 -4.45
C VAL A 133 -16.36 -2.39 -3.56
N ASN A 134 -17.64 -2.07 -3.40
CA ASN A 134 -18.21 -0.85 -2.80
C ASN A 134 -18.25 0.32 -3.80
N TYR A 135 -19.03 0.13 -4.86
CA TYR A 135 -19.25 1.15 -5.88
C TYR A 135 -20.17 2.25 -5.37
N SER A 136 -20.03 3.42 -5.98
CA SER A 136 -20.96 4.53 -5.85
C SER A 136 -21.47 4.93 -7.24
N TYR A 137 -22.70 5.42 -7.30
CA TYR A 137 -23.46 5.60 -8.53
C TYR A 137 -24.00 7.02 -8.62
N ALA A 138 -23.98 7.58 -9.82
CA ALA A 138 -24.63 8.85 -10.12
C ALA A 138 -25.02 8.87 -11.60
N ALA A 139 -26.07 9.62 -11.93
CA ALA A 139 -26.49 9.86 -13.30
C ALA A 139 -26.56 11.36 -13.56
N VAL A 140 -26.29 11.74 -14.80
CA VAL A 140 -26.43 13.13 -15.25
C VAL A 140 -26.96 13.15 -16.68
N VAL A 141 -27.65 14.24 -17.02
CA VAL A 141 -28.09 14.49 -18.39
C VAL A 141 -26.87 14.56 -19.32
N ALA A 142 -27.00 13.96 -20.50
CA ALA A 142 -25.94 13.95 -21.49
C ALA A 142 -25.47 15.39 -21.81
N GLY A 143 -24.16 15.63 -21.67
CA GLY A 143 -23.54 16.93 -21.92
C GLY A 143 -23.49 17.88 -20.71
N ALA A 144 -24.13 17.55 -19.59
CA ALA A 144 -23.93 18.28 -18.34
C ALA A 144 -22.65 17.83 -17.61
N ALA A 145 -22.22 18.63 -16.62
CA ALA A 145 -21.01 18.37 -15.85
C ALA A 145 -21.10 17.05 -15.07
N ALA A 146 -19.94 16.42 -14.83
CA ALA A 146 -19.88 15.18 -14.06
C ALA A 146 -20.47 15.38 -12.64
N PRO A 147 -21.22 14.40 -12.11
CA PRO A 147 -21.74 14.46 -10.75
C PRO A 147 -20.64 14.63 -9.70
N THR A 148 -20.93 15.44 -8.69
CA THR A 148 -20.09 15.59 -7.49
C THR A 148 -20.65 14.84 -6.27
N VAL A 149 -21.90 14.35 -6.39
CA VAL A 149 -22.60 13.59 -5.35
C VAL A 149 -22.91 12.21 -5.93
N TYR A 150 -22.68 11.17 -5.13
CA TYR A 150 -22.86 9.77 -5.52
C TYR A 150 -23.69 9.04 -4.44
N ASP A 151 -24.56 8.14 -4.87
CA ASP A 151 -25.34 7.25 -4.02
C ASP A 151 -24.65 5.88 -3.92
N SER A 152 -24.85 5.18 -2.80
CA SER A 152 -24.52 3.76 -2.65
C SER A 152 -25.53 2.84 -3.37
N SER A 153 -26.73 3.35 -3.62
CA SER A 153 -27.78 2.66 -4.38
C SER A 153 -27.40 2.58 -5.85
N ASN A 154 -27.45 1.36 -6.40
CA ASN A 154 -27.30 1.13 -7.84
C ASN A 154 -28.58 1.50 -8.63
N VAL A 155 -29.62 1.93 -7.92
CA VAL A 155 -30.88 2.42 -8.45
C VAL A 155 -30.92 3.93 -8.28
N ILE A 156 -30.94 4.64 -9.40
CA ILE A 156 -30.95 6.10 -9.46
C ILE A 156 -32.33 6.56 -9.90
N ILE A 157 -32.92 7.45 -9.11
CA ILE A 157 -34.21 8.09 -9.40
C ILE A 157 -33.89 9.56 -9.72
N PRO A 158 -33.89 9.94 -11.02
CA PRO A 158 -33.60 11.31 -11.45
C PRO A 158 -34.73 12.29 -11.14
#